data_AF-A0A6L3X5S1-F1
#
_entry.id   AF-A0A6L3X5S1-F1
#
_cell.length_a   1.000
_cell.length_b   1.000
_cell.length_c   1.000
_cell.angle_alpha   90.00
_cell.angle_beta   90.00
_cell.angle_gamma   90.00
#
_symmetry.space_group_name_H-M   'P 1'
#
loop_
_entity.id
_entity.type
_entity.pdbx_description
1 polymer ?
#
loop_
_entity_poly.entity_id
_entity_poly.type
_entity_poly.pdbx_seq_one_letter_code
_entity_poly.pdbx_strand_id
1 'polypeptide(L)'
;MKYKVLVFTALALMAGRVAQAEQIGSVDTVFKMFGPDHKIVVEAFDDPDVKNVTCYVSRAKTGGIKGGLGLAEDTSDAAISCQQVGP
;
A
#
# COMPACT_ATOMS: atom_id res chain seq x y z
N MET A 1 38.05 -11.50 13.16
CA MET A 1 37.21 -11.60 11.94
C MET A 1 35.73 -11.84 12.24
N LYS A 2 35.35 -12.74 13.17
CA LYS A 2 33.95 -13.02 13.53
C LYS A 2 33.13 -11.78 13.95
N TYR A 3 33.71 -10.89 14.76
CA TYR A 3 33.04 -9.65 15.19
C TYR A 3 32.79 -8.66 14.04
N LYS A 4 33.69 -8.57 13.05
CA LYS A 4 33.50 -7.68 11.90
C LYS A 4 32.35 -8.13 11.01
N VAL A 5 32.20 -9.44 10.83
CA VAL A 5 31.08 -10.04 10.08
C VAL A 5 29.75 -9.75 10.79
N LEU A 6 29.68 -9.99 12.11
CA LEU A 6 28.50 -9.69 12.92
C LEU A 6 28.06 -8.22 12.85
N VAL A 7 29.01 -7.29 12.90
CA VAL A 7 28.72 -5.85 12.79
C VAL A 7 28.21 -5.49 11.39
N PHE A 8 28.79 -6.07 10.34
CA PHE A 8 28.34 -5.83 8.96
C PHE A 8 26.93 -6.35 8.71
N THR A 9 26.58 -7.54 9.22
CA THR A 9 25.25 -8.13 9.08
C THR A 9 24.19 -7.31 9.84
N ALA A 10 24.53 -6.81 11.03
CA ALA A 10 23.63 -5.95 11.81
C ALA A 10 23.35 -4.61 11.12
N LEU A 11 24.36 -4.03 10.46
CA LEU A 11 24.21 -2.76 9.74
C LEU A 11 23.37 -2.91 8.47
N ALA A 12 23.49 -4.05 7.77
CA ALA A 12 22.70 -4.35 6.57
C ALA A 12 21.20 -4.51 6.87
N LEU A 13 20.83 -5.05 8.04
CA LEU A 13 19.43 -5.22 8.45
C LEU A 13 18.71 -3.89 8.71
N MET A 14 19.42 -2.79 8.98
CA MET A 14 18.82 -1.48 9.25
C MET A 14 18.68 -0.60 7.99
N ALA A 15 19.17 -1.03 6.83
CA ALA A 15 19.18 -0.20 5.62
C ALA A 15 17.87 -0.25 4.81
N GLY A 16 16.93 -1.15 5.13
CA GLY A 16 15.66 -1.25 4.43
C GLY A 16 14.64 -0.24 4.93
N ARG A 17 14.47 0.89 4.24
CA ARG A 17 13.24 1.69 4.39
C ARG A 17 12.13 0.99 3.63
N VAL A 18 11.21 0.35 4.36
CA VAL A 18 9.98 -0.19 3.80
C VAL A 18 9.10 1.00 3.44
N ALA A 19 8.80 1.17 2.15
CA ALA A 19 7.72 2.07 1.74
C ALA A 19 6.42 1.53 2.34
N GLN A 20 5.90 2.20 3.36
CA GLN A 20 4.61 1.87 3.96
C GLN A 20 3.53 2.48 3.07
N ALA A 21 2.61 1.64 2.59
CA ALA A 21 1.40 2.11 1.94
C ALA A 21 0.48 2.68 3.02
N GLU A 22 0.32 4.00 3.05
CA GLU A 22 -0.62 4.62 3.98
C GLU A 22 -1.99 4.71 3.32
N GLN A 23 -2.97 4.03 3.89
CA GLN A 23 -4.35 4.18 3.43
C GLN A 23 -4.88 5.57 3.84
N ILE A 24 -5.06 6.46 2.87
CA ILE A 24 -5.57 7.82 3.11
C ILE A 24 -7.10 7.87 3.12
N GLY A 25 -7.77 6.88 2.52
CA GLY A 25 -9.23 6.81 2.50
C GLY A 25 -9.80 5.65 1.70
N SER A 26 -11.12 5.56 1.71
CA SER A 26 -11.87 4.63 0.85
C SER A 26 -13.25 5.17 0.53
N VAL A 27 -13.76 4.83 -0.65
CA VAL A 27 -15.12 5.17 -1.10
C VAL A 27 -15.85 3.88 -1.45
N ASP A 28 -17.03 3.68 -0.88
CA ASP A 28 -17.87 2.52 -1.20
C ASP A 28 -18.55 2.71 -2.57
N THR A 29 -18.56 1.65 -3.38
CA THR A 29 -19.07 1.66 -4.76
C THR A 29 -20.34 0.85 -4.92
N VAL A 30 -20.42 -0.31 -4.27
CA VAL A 30 -21.58 -1.21 -4.35
C VAL A 30 -21.86 -1.83 -2.99
N PHE A 31 -23.09 -1.61 -2.52
CA PHE A 31 -23.59 -2.17 -1.29
C PHE A 31 -23.73 -3.70 -1.34
N LYS A 32 -23.35 -4.37 -0.24
CA LYS A 32 -23.54 -5.80 0.00
C LYS A 32 -24.32 -5.98 1.30
N MET A 33 -25.44 -6.70 1.21
CA MET A 33 -26.26 -7.02 2.38
C MET A 33 -25.50 -7.89 3.42
N PHE A 34 -24.57 -8.73 2.96
CA PHE A 34 -23.80 -9.63 3.82
C PHE A 34 -22.30 -9.49 3.54
N GLY A 35 -21.56 -8.99 4.55
CA GLY A 35 -20.13 -8.70 4.46
C GLY A 35 -19.83 -7.25 4.06
N PRO A 36 -18.55 -6.88 3.90
CA PRO A 36 -18.16 -5.51 3.54
C PRO A 36 -18.66 -5.09 2.15
N ASP A 37 -18.83 -3.81 1.91
CA ASP A 37 -19.16 -3.30 0.58
C ASP A 37 -17.96 -3.39 -0.36
N HIS A 38 -18.23 -3.43 -1.68
CA HIS A 38 -17.19 -3.15 -2.66
C HIS A 38 -16.76 -1.69 -2.50
N LYS A 39 -15.46 -1.44 -2.50
CA LYS A 39 -14.92 -0.11 -2.26
C LYS A 39 -13.69 0.14 -3.11
N ILE A 40 -13.42 1.41 -3.37
CA ILE A 40 -12.14 1.86 -3.92
C ILE A 40 -11.34 2.39 -2.75
N VAL A 41 -10.17 1.82 -2.51
CA VAL A 41 -9.23 2.26 -1.48
C VAL A 41 -8.17 3.14 -2.12
N VAL A 42 -7.84 4.26 -1.48
CA VAL A 42 -6.76 5.15 -1.92
C VAL A 42 -5.63 5.06 -0.92
N GLU A 43 -4.45 4.75 -1.42
CA GLU A 43 -3.22 4.60 -0.64
C GLU A 43 -2.14 5.55 -1.16
N ALA A 44 -1.39 6.15 -0.25
CA ALA A 44 -0.26 7.01 -0.56
C ALA A 44 1.06 6.23 -0.42
N PHE A 45 1.96 6.47 -1.37
CA PHE A 45 3.29 5.89 -1.45
C PHE A 45 4.30 6.98 -1.77
N ASP A 46 5.34 7.12 -0.97
CA ASP A 46 6.45 8.01 -1.33
C ASP A 46 7.38 7.35 -2.34
N ASP A 47 7.74 8.08 -3.38
CA ASP A 47 8.65 7.60 -4.42
C ASP A 47 10.09 7.50 -3.86
N PRO A 48 10.73 6.31 -3.89
CA PRO A 48 12.07 6.14 -3.34
C PRO A 48 13.16 6.78 -4.21
N ASP A 49 12.89 6.97 -5.50
CA ASP A 49 13.84 7.48 -6.49
C ASP A 49 13.70 9.01 -6.65
N VAL A 50 12.49 9.55 -6.45
CA VAL A 50 12.19 10.98 -6.59
C VAL A 50 11.77 11.59 -5.25
N LYS A 51 12.65 12.43 -4.68
CA LYS A 51 12.38 13.10 -3.40
C LYS A 51 11.15 14.02 -3.49
N ASN A 52 10.38 14.05 -2.40
CA ASN A 52 9.22 14.93 -2.22
C ASN A 52 8.09 14.69 -3.25
N VAL A 53 8.05 13.50 -3.85
CA VAL A 53 6.93 13.04 -4.66
C VAL A 53 6.21 11.91 -3.94
N THR A 54 4.90 12.06 -3.81
CA THR A 54 4.02 11.03 -3.28
C THR A 54 3.08 10.60 -4.40
N CYS A 55 2.94 9.28 -4.58
CA CYS A 55 2.03 8.64 -5.50
C CYS A 55 0.81 8.12 -4.75
N TYR A 56 -0.38 8.50 -5.21
CA TYR A 56 -1.66 8.03 -4.70
C TYR A 56 -2.18 6.98 -5.65
N VAL A 57 -2.33 5.76 -5.15
CA VAL A 57 -2.83 4.61 -5.90
C VAL A 57 -4.26 4.35 -5.43
N SER A 58 -5.22 4.42 -6.34
CA SER A 58 -6.57 3.93 -6.12
C SER A 58 -6.68 2.49 -6.61
N ARG A 59 -7.24 1.60 -5.80
CA ARG A 59 -7.47 0.19 -6.17
C ARG A 59 -8.85 -0.26 -5.72
N ALA A 60 -9.52 -1.05 -6.55
CA ALA A 60 -10.77 -1.70 -6.18
C ALA A 60 -10.52 -2.83 -5.17
N LYS A 61 -11.38 -2.93 -4.14
CA LYS A 61 -11.43 -4.06 -3.22
C LYS A 61 -12.78 -4.76 -3.29
N THR A 62 -12.72 -6.06 -3.42
CA THR A 62 -13.90 -6.91 -3.48
C THR A 62 -14.53 -7.05 -2.10
N GLY A 63 -15.82 -6.70 -2.00
CA GLY A 63 -16.64 -6.87 -0.81
C GLY A 63 -17.34 -8.24 -0.73
N GLY A 64 -18.33 -8.33 0.14
CA GLY A 64 -19.11 -9.52 0.45
C GLY A 64 -18.39 -10.46 1.41
N ILE A 65 -19.02 -11.58 1.72
CA ILE A 65 -18.49 -12.58 2.68
C ILE A 65 -17.08 -13.05 2.27
N LYS A 66 -16.85 -13.34 0.99
CA LYS A 66 -15.53 -13.77 0.49
C LYS A 66 -14.48 -12.65 0.61
N GLY A 67 -14.88 -11.42 0.30
CA GLY A 67 -14.02 -10.24 0.41
C GLY A 67 -13.61 -9.94 1.85
N GLY A 68 -14.57 -9.99 2.77
CA GLY A 68 -14.31 -9.83 4.20
C GLY A 68 -13.42 -10.90 4.82
N LEU A 69 -13.39 -12.11 4.23
CA LEU A 69 -12.50 -13.20 4.64
C LEU A 69 -11.14 -13.16 3.91
N GLY A 70 -10.91 -12.22 3.00
CA GLY A 70 -9.68 -12.15 2.20
C GLY A 70 -9.52 -13.29 1.19
N LEU A 71 -10.62 -13.96 0.84
CA LEU A 71 -10.64 -15.07 -0.12
C LEU A 71 -11.13 -14.64 -1.50
N ALA A 72 -11.58 -13.39 -1.62
CA ALA A 72 -11.98 -12.84 -2.90
C ALA A 72 -10.76 -12.25 -3.62
N GLU A 73 -10.76 -12.42 -4.94
CA GLU A 73 -9.85 -11.71 -5.82
C GLU A 73 -10.35 -10.28 -6.03
N ASP A 74 -9.44 -9.33 -5.89
CA ASP A 74 -9.70 -7.92 -6.20
C ASP A 74 -9.61 -7.70 -7.71
N THR A 75 -10.43 -6.80 -8.25
CA THR A 75 -10.38 -6.51 -9.69
C THR A 75 -9.10 -5.75 -10.05
N SER A 76 -8.64 -5.89 -11.29
CA SER A 76 -7.44 -5.20 -11.78
C SER A 76 -7.67 -3.70 -12.09
N ASP A 77 -8.76 -3.12 -11.59
CA ASP A 77 -9.08 -1.71 -11.74
C ASP A 77 -8.26 -0.89 -10.73
N ALA A 78 -7.19 -0.29 -11.24
CA ALA A 78 -6.31 0.58 -10.46
C ALA A 78 -5.90 1.80 -11.26
N ALA A 79 -5.71 2.92 -10.57
CA ALA A 79 -5.10 4.12 -11.12
C ALA A 79 -4.03 4.65 -10.18
N ILE A 80 -3.04 5.35 -10.75
CA ILE A 80 -1.95 5.96 -10.01
C ILE A 80 -1.81 7.42 -10.45
N SER A 81 -1.63 8.30 -9.49
CA SER A 81 -1.34 9.72 -9.71
C SER A 81 -0.22 10.12 -8.78
N CYS A 82 0.87 10.67 -9.31
CA CYS A 82 2.03 11.11 -8.54
C CYS A 82 2.16 12.63 -8.58
N GLN A 83 2.44 13.24 -7.43
CA GLN A 83 2.39 14.67 -7.20
C GLN A 83 3.56 15.08 -6.32
N GLN A 84 4.15 16.23 -6.65
CA GLN A 84 5.13 16.85 -5.78
C GLN A 84 4.43 17.46 -4.56
N VAL A 85 4.79 16.98 -3.36
CA VAL A 85 4.19 17.38 -2.08
C VAL A 85 5.09 18.29 -1.25
N GLY A 86 6.35 18.51 -1.67
CA GLY A 86 7.32 19.38 -0.99
C GLY A 86 8.33 20.02 -1.94
N PRO A 87 9.06 21.05 -1.48
CA PRO A 87 10.02 21.83 -2.27
C PRO A 87 11.32 21.08 -2.63
#